data_AF-A0A353ZYT4-F1
#
_entry.id   AF-A0A353ZYT4-F1
#
_cell.length_a   1.000
_cell.length_b   1.000
_cell.length_c   1.000
_cell.angle_alpha   90.00
_cell.angle_beta   90.00
_cell.angle_gamma   90.00
#
_symmetry.space_group_name_H-M   'P 1'
#
loop_
_entity.id
_entity.type
_entity.pdbx_description
1 polymer ?
#
loop_
_entity_poly.entity_id
_entity_poly.type
_entity_poly.pdbx_seq_one_letter_code
_entity_poly.pdbx_strand_id
1 'polypeptide(L)'
;MKKKIIYPDNMLTRKMNQQGWETVEQFYHNSSVHQVVSRETCRQLILHQKKVVEPIFIKIAEALGFTPNEIKDVLHEYGYTDFVHLIGDHQGMQLTNEEEAFLSLFRKLQRSRPAVVTSLLNILEALCCVAEIECSEEVGTLKKRQ
;
A
#
# COMPACT_ATOMS: atom_id res chain seq x y z
N MET A 1 -33.63 -23.13 -10.58
CA MET A 1 -33.65 -21.75 -10.05
C MET A 1 -32.25 -21.40 -9.55
N LYS A 2 -31.56 -20.44 -10.18
CA LYS A 2 -30.25 -19.98 -9.67
C LYS A 2 -30.50 -19.26 -8.34
N LYS A 3 -29.94 -19.77 -7.23
CA LYS A 3 -30.02 -19.08 -5.93
C LYS A 3 -29.42 -17.68 -6.12
N LYS A 4 -30.23 -16.64 -5.89
CA LYS A 4 -29.75 -15.26 -5.86
C LYS A 4 -28.77 -15.18 -4.69
N ILE A 5 -27.47 -15.04 -4.99
CA ILE A 5 -26.46 -14.84 -3.95
C ILE A 5 -26.76 -13.48 -3.34
N ILE A 6 -27.06 -13.47 -2.04
CA ILE A 6 -27.26 -12.24 -1.28
C ILE A 6 -25.89 -11.84 -0.77
N TYR A 7 -25.38 -10.72 -1.29
CA TYR A 7 -24.12 -10.17 -0.81
C TYR A 7 -24.36 -9.43 0.52
N PRO A 8 -23.47 -9.58 1.50
CA PRO A 8 -23.55 -8.84 2.75
C PRO A 8 -23.36 -7.34 2.49
N ASP A 9 -24.05 -6.51 3.26
CA ASP A 9 -23.87 -5.06 3.20
C ASP A 9 -22.60 -4.64 3.95
N ASN A 10 -21.44 -4.91 3.33
CA ASN A 10 -20.12 -4.55 3.86
C ASN A 10 -19.38 -3.60 2.90
N MET A 11 -18.31 -2.98 3.38
CA MET A 11 -17.55 -1.99 2.61
C MET A 11 -17.04 -2.53 1.26
N LEU A 12 -16.56 -3.78 1.23
CA LEU A 12 -16.07 -4.40 0.00
C LEU A 12 -17.18 -4.55 -1.05
N THR A 13 -18.37 -4.99 -0.63
CA THR A 13 -19.54 -5.16 -1.50
C THR A 13 -20.07 -3.81 -1.98
N ARG A 14 -20.10 -2.79 -1.11
CA ARG A 14 -20.49 -1.43 -1.51
C ARG A 14 -19.55 -0.85 -2.56
N LYS A 15 -18.24 -0.96 -2.37
CA LYS A 15 -17.24 -0.48 -3.34
C LYS A 15 -17.32 -1.27 -4.66
N MET A 16 -17.53 -2.58 -4.59
CA MET A 16 -17.76 -3.44 -5.76
C MET A 16 -18.96 -2.95 -6.58
N ASN A 17 -20.09 -2.67 -5.93
CA ASN A 17 -21.29 -2.14 -6.59
C ASN A 17 -21.08 -0.73 -7.16
N GLN A 18 -20.34 0.14 -6.47
CA GLN A 18 -20.00 1.49 -6.96
C GLN A 18 -19.17 1.46 -8.25
N GLN A 19 -18.33 0.44 -8.41
CA GLN A 19 -17.55 0.19 -9.63
C GLN A 19 -18.38 -0.51 -10.74
N GLY A 20 -19.68 -0.72 -10.52
CA GLY A 20 -20.58 -1.34 -11.50
C GLY A 20 -20.49 -2.87 -11.56
N TRP A 21 -19.87 -3.53 -10.57
CA TRP A 21 -19.84 -4.98 -10.47
C TRP A 21 -20.94 -5.47 -9.53
N GLU A 22 -21.94 -6.16 -10.07
CA GLU A 22 -23.08 -6.68 -9.31
C GLU A 22 -22.79 -8.06 -8.69
N THR A 23 -21.70 -8.71 -9.13
CA THR A 23 -21.31 -10.04 -8.68
C THR A 23 -19.80 -10.17 -8.52
N VAL A 24 -19.38 -11.04 -7.59
CA VAL A 24 -17.96 -11.41 -7.43
C VAL A 24 -17.39 -11.97 -8.72
N GLU A 25 -18.17 -12.66 -9.55
CA GLU A 25 -17.70 -13.21 -10.82
C GLU A 25 -17.36 -12.11 -11.82
N GLN A 26 -18.21 -11.08 -11.92
CA GLN A 26 -17.91 -9.91 -12.73
C GLN A 26 -16.66 -9.20 -12.23
N PHE A 27 -16.54 -8.99 -10.91
CA PHE A 27 -15.34 -8.42 -10.32
C PHE A 27 -14.09 -9.26 -10.62
N TYR A 28 -14.15 -10.57 -10.39
CA TYR A 28 -13.00 -11.46 -10.54
C TYR A 28 -12.46 -11.48 -11.98
N HIS A 29 -13.36 -11.53 -12.96
CA HIS A 29 -12.98 -11.61 -14.37
C HIS A 29 -12.64 -10.26 -14.99
N ASN A 30 -13.28 -9.17 -14.55
CA ASN A 30 -13.08 -7.84 -15.13
C ASN A 30 -12.01 -7.00 -14.41
N SER A 31 -11.59 -7.41 -13.20
CA SER A 31 -10.44 -6.81 -12.50
C SER A 31 -9.15 -7.59 -12.76
N SER A 32 -8.01 -7.02 -12.38
CA SER A 32 -6.70 -7.69 -12.40
C SER A 32 -6.53 -8.75 -11.29
N VAL A 33 -7.52 -8.93 -10.39
CA VAL A 33 -7.38 -9.76 -9.19
C VAL A 33 -7.20 -11.26 -9.50
N HIS A 34 -7.69 -11.73 -10.65
CA HIS A 34 -7.56 -13.10 -11.10
C HIS A 34 -6.11 -13.54 -11.33
N GLN A 35 -5.18 -12.59 -11.50
CA GLN A 35 -3.76 -12.87 -11.72
C GLN A 35 -3.04 -13.29 -10.43
N VAL A 36 -3.60 -12.94 -9.27
CA VAL A 36 -2.92 -13.02 -7.97
C VAL A 36 -3.70 -13.77 -6.91
N VAL A 37 -5.02 -13.90 -7.06
CA VAL A 37 -5.89 -14.54 -6.06
C VAL A 37 -6.81 -15.55 -6.74
N SER A 38 -7.09 -16.68 -6.07
CA SER A 38 -8.08 -17.63 -6.57
C SER A 38 -9.51 -17.09 -6.42
N ARG A 39 -10.39 -17.47 -7.34
CA ARG A 39 -11.81 -17.08 -7.32
C ARG A 39 -12.50 -17.37 -5.99
N GLU A 40 -12.23 -18.54 -5.41
CA GLU A 40 -12.87 -18.96 -4.17
C GLU A 40 -12.40 -18.11 -2.98
N THR A 41 -11.11 -17.77 -2.92
CA THR A 41 -10.57 -16.87 -1.90
C THR A 41 -11.18 -15.47 -2.01
N CYS A 42 -11.29 -14.95 -3.22
CA CYS A 42 -11.93 -13.66 -3.49
C CYS A 42 -13.40 -13.65 -3.05
N ARG A 43 -14.15 -14.69 -3.40
CA ARG A 43 -15.55 -14.88 -3.00
C ARG A 43 -15.72 -14.96 -1.49
N GLN A 44 -14.92 -15.78 -0.81
CA GLN A 44 -14.99 -15.95 0.64
C GLN A 44 -14.71 -14.64 1.38
N LEU A 45 -13.78 -13.82 0.87
CA LEU A 45 -13.50 -12.53 1.47
C LEU A 45 -14.65 -11.53 1.28
N ILE A 46 -15.14 -11.35 0.04
CA ILE A 46 -16.19 -10.37 -0.26
C ILE A 46 -17.50 -10.72 0.45
N LEU A 47 -17.83 -12.02 0.53
CA LEU A 47 -18.99 -12.50 1.28
C LEU A 47 -18.78 -12.50 2.81
N HIS A 48 -17.63 -12.02 3.29
CA HIS A 48 -17.27 -11.99 4.72
C HIS A 48 -17.37 -13.37 5.39
N GLN A 49 -17.13 -14.43 4.63
CA GLN A 49 -17.21 -15.81 5.10
C GLN A 49 -15.91 -16.26 5.77
N LYS A 50 -14.78 -15.66 5.37
CA LYS A 50 -13.47 -16.03 5.88
C LYS A 50 -12.52 -14.82 5.86
N LYS A 51 -11.78 -14.62 6.96
CA LYS A 51 -10.60 -13.75 6.95
C LYS A 51 -9.51 -14.40 6.08
N VAL A 52 -8.89 -13.63 5.22
CA VAL A 52 -7.75 -14.06 4.41
C VAL A 52 -6.47 -13.46 5.00
N VAL A 53 -5.31 -13.90 4.53
CA VAL A 53 -4.07 -13.21 4.91
C VAL A 53 -4.05 -11.80 4.34
N GLU A 54 -3.49 -10.86 5.10
CA GLU A 54 -3.54 -9.43 4.78
C GLU A 54 -3.06 -9.05 3.37
N PRO A 55 -1.97 -9.62 2.82
CA PRO A 55 -1.54 -9.28 1.45
C PRO A 55 -2.60 -9.60 0.40
N ILE A 56 -3.39 -10.65 0.62
CA ILE A 56 -4.51 -11.02 -0.27
C ILE A 56 -5.65 -10.01 -0.11
N PHE A 57 -5.92 -9.57 1.12
CA PHE A 57 -6.92 -8.52 1.36
C PHE A 57 -6.55 -7.23 0.62
N ILE A 58 -5.30 -6.77 0.78
CA ILE A 58 -4.80 -5.54 0.14
C ILE A 58 -4.96 -5.64 -1.38
N LYS A 59 -4.56 -6.75 -2.00
CA LYS A 59 -4.69 -6.93 -3.46
C LYS A 59 -6.14 -6.89 -3.94
N ILE A 60 -7.06 -7.46 -3.16
CA ILE A 60 -8.50 -7.40 -3.49
C ILE A 60 -9.03 -5.97 -3.31
N ALA A 61 -8.64 -5.27 -2.25
CA ALA A 61 -9.06 -3.90 -1.99
C ALA A 61 -8.49 -2.91 -3.02
N GLU A 62 -7.22 -3.04 -3.41
CA GLU A 62 -6.62 -2.28 -4.51
C GLU A 62 -7.40 -2.50 -5.82
N ALA A 63 -7.73 -3.75 -6.16
CA ALA A 63 -8.50 -4.08 -7.36
C ALA A 63 -9.95 -3.55 -7.31
N LEU A 64 -10.51 -3.35 -6.11
CA LEU A 64 -11.80 -2.70 -5.89
C LEU A 64 -11.70 -1.16 -5.94
N GLY A 65 -10.51 -0.59 -6.12
CA GLY A 65 -10.27 0.84 -6.20
C GLY A 65 -10.29 1.54 -4.84
N PHE A 66 -9.94 0.84 -3.75
CA PHE A 66 -9.68 1.50 -2.48
C PHE A 66 -8.34 2.23 -2.52
N THR A 67 -8.31 3.44 -1.99
CA THR A 67 -7.07 4.15 -1.69
C THR A 67 -6.36 3.51 -0.50
N PRO A 68 -5.03 3.57 -0.39
CA PRO A 68 -4.28 3.13 0.79
C PRO A 68 -4.88 3.55 2.14
N ASN A 69 -5.34 4.79 2.28
CA ASN A 69 -5.98 5.22 3.52
C ASN A 69 -7.32 4.50 3.78
N GLU A 70 -8.15 4.32 2.74
CA GLU A 70 -9.37 3.54 2.90
C GLU A 70 -9.04 2.07 3.20
N ILE A 71 -8.01 1.47 2.58
CA ILE A 71 -7.56 0.09 2.89
C ILE A 71 -7.18 -0.03 4.36
N LYS A 72 -6.44 0.95 4.89
CA LYS A 72 -6.04 1.03 6.29
C LYS A 72 -7.26 1.03 7.22
N ASP A 73 -8.27 1.85 6.90
CA ASP A 73 -9.51 1.94 7.68
C ASP A 73 -10.29 0.60 7.63
N VAL A 74 -10.38 -0.03 6.45
CA VAL A 74 -11.06 -1.34 6.33
C VAL A 74 -10.32 -2.43 7.08
N LEU A 75 -8.99 -2.44 7.04
CA LEU A 75 -8.17 -3.43 7.76
C LEU A 75 -8.38 -3.32 9.26
N HIS A 76 -8.42 -2.10 9.79
CA HIS A 76 -8.74 -1.86 11.19
C HIS A 76 -10.16 -2.35 11.54
N GLU A 77 -11.17 -2.02 10.73
CA GLU A 77 -12.54 -2.50 10.92
C GLU A 77 -12.63 -4.04 10.90
N TYR A 78 -11.83 -4.69 10.06
CA TYR A 78 -11.80 -6.15 9.93
C TYR A 78 -10.86 -6.82 10.95
N GLY A 79 -10.21 -6.05 11.83
CA GLY A 79 -9.36 -6.54 12.91
C GLY A 79 -8.02 -7.11 12.45
N TYR A 80 -7.44 -6.56 11.39
CA TYR A 80 -6.04 -6.76 11.03
C TYR A 80 -5.22 -5.64 11.71
N THR A 81 -4.59 -5.95 12.84
CA THR A 81 -3.94 -4.94 13.71
C THR A 81 -2.44 -4.81 13.49
N ASP A 82 -1.79 -5.82 12.90
CA ASP A 82 -0.34 -6.00 13.02
C ASP A 82 0.47 -5.22 11.96
N PHE A 83 -0.15 -4.74 10.87
CA PHE A 83 0.56 -4.12 9.73
C PHE A 83 -0.08 -2.84 9.17
N VAL A 84 -1.06 -2.27 9.90
CA VAL A 84 -1.75 -0.99 9.60
C VAL A 84 -0.77 0.20 9.46
N HIS A 85 0.48 0.03 9.91
CA HIS A 85 1.53 1.04 9.89
C HIS A 85 2.24 1.23 8.53
N LEU A 86 2.05 0.33 7.56
CA LEU A 86 2.78 0.38 6.27
C LEU A 86 1.92 0.82 5.08
N ILE A 87 0.60 0.98 5.28
CA ILE A 87 -0.31 1.40 4.22
C ILE A 87 -0.56 2.91 4.39
N GLY A 88 0.09 3.70 3.55
CA GLY A 88 -0.14 5.12 3.42
C GLY A 88 0.07 5.56 1.99
N ASP A 89 -0.83 6.38 1.47
CA ASP A 89 -0.55 7.15 0.27
C ASP A 89 0.56 8.15 0.62
N HIS A 90 1.74 8.01 0.02
CA HIS A 90 2.76 9.06 0.06
C HIS A 90 2.34 10.33 -0.71
N GLN A 91 1.11 10.36 -1.25
CA GLN A 91 0.51 11.57 -1.82
C GLN A 91 -0.28 12.31 -0.74
N GLY A 92 0.40 13.23 -0.05
CA GLY A 92 -0.28 14.21 0.81
C GLY A 92 0.28 14.36 2.23
N MET A 93 1.42 13.76 2.57
CA MET A 93 2.14 14.19 3.78
C MET A 93 2.52 15.67 3.64
N GLN A 94 1.80 16.54 4.34
CA GLN A 94 2.41 17.79 4.79
C GLN A 94 3.53 17.35 5.72
N LEU A 95 4.77 17.55 5.27
CA LEU A 95 5.93 17.40 6.12
C LEU A 95 5.67 18.23 7.37
N THR A 96 5.97 17.67 8.55
CA THR A 96 6.02 18.50 9.75
C THR A 96 7.01 19.65 9.52
N ASN A 97 6.86 20.75 10.25
CA ASN A 97 7.78 21.89 10.12
C ASN A 97 9.26 21.47 10.29
N GLU A 98 9.52 20.45 11.11
CA GLU A 98 10.84 19.88 11.34
C GLU A 98 11.35 19.10 10.12
N GLU A 99 10.50 18.24 9.54
CA GLU A 99 10.83 17.48 8.32
C GLU A 99 11.00 18.40 7.09
N GLU A 100 10.20 19.46 6.98
CA GLU A 100 10.32 20.44 5.91
C GLU A 100 11.60 21.26 6.04
N ALA A 101 11.95 21.67 7.27
CA ALA A 101 13.22 22.33 7.57
C ALA A 101 14.41 21.42 7.26
N PHE A 102 14.33 20.15 7.64
CA PHE A 102 15.35 19.15 7.33
C PHE A 102 15.52 18.93 5.82
N LEU A 103 14.42 18.77 5.09
CA LEU A 103 14.44 18.61 3.63
C LEU A 103 15.00 19.86 2.92
N SER A 104 14.65 21.04 3.40
CA SER A 104 15.19 22.32 2.93
C SER A 104 16.70 22.43 3.17
N LEU A 105 17.17 22.05 4.36
CA LEU A 105 18.60 21.98 4.68
C LEU A 105 19.33 20.96 3.80
N PHE A 106 18.77 19.77 3.63
CA PHE A 106 19.34 18.72 2.79
C PHE A 106 19.48 19.18 1.33
N ARG A 107 18.44 19.79 0.75
CA ARG A 107 18.48 20.36 -0.61
C ARG A 107 19.54 21.46 -0.75
N LYS A 108 19.70 22.31 0.27
CA LYS A 108 20.76 23.33 0.30
C LYS A 108 22.15 22.69 0.39
N LEU A 109 22.31 21.66 1.21
CA LEU A 109 23.57 20.92 1.36
C LEU A 109 23.96 20.26 0.03
N GLN A 110 23.00 19.64 -0.66
CA GLN A 110 23.21 18.99 -1.95
C GLN A 110 23.72 19.96 -3.03
N ARG A 111 23.18 21.19 -3.04
CA ARG A 111 23.61 22.23 -4.00
C ARG A 111 24.96 22.85 -3.63
N SER A 112 25.21 23.07 -2.35
CA SER A 112 26.38 23.83 -1.89
C SER A 112 27.60 22.97 -1.59
N ARG A 113 27.40 21.72 -1.15
CA ARG A 113 28.45 20.79 -0.70
C ARG A 113 28.09 19.33 -1.06
N PRO A 114 28.05 18.99 -2.36
CA PRO A 114 27.66 17.66 -2.82
C PRO A 114 28.53 16.55 -2.22
N ALA A 115 29.83 16.79 -2.04
CA ALA A 115 30.76 15.83 -1.42
C ALA A 115 30.34 15.43 0.02
N VAL A 116 29.79 16.35 0.80
CA VAL A 116 29.29 16.05 2.17
C VAL A 116 28.06 15.17 2.11
N VAL A 117 27.15 15.41 1.15
CA VAL A 117 25.99 14.54 0.93
C VAL A 117 26.43 13.14 0.54
N THR A 118 27.41 13.00 -0.35
CA THR A 118 27.96 11.69 -0.73
C THR A 118 28.56 10.96 0.46
N SER A 119 29.33 11.65 1.31
CA SER A 119 29.87 11.04 2.53
C SER A 119 28.77 10.59 3.48
N LEU A 120 27.71 11.39 3.67
CA LEU A 120 26.58 11.02 4.51
C LEU A 120 25.83 9.80 3.97
N LEU A 121 25.57 9.75 2.66
CA LEU A 121 24.92 8.62 2.01
C LEU A 121 25.78 7.34 2.13
N ASN A 122 27.10 7.46 1.96
CA ASN A 122 28.02 6.32 2.12
C ASN A 122 28.05 5.80 3.57
N ILE A 123 27.97 6.70 4.57
CA ILE A 123 27.88 6.31 5.98
C ILE A 123 26.56 5.56 6.23
N LEU A 124 25.45 6.07 5.69
CA LEU A 124 24.13 5.44 5.82
C LEU A 124 24.10 4.04 5.18
N GLU A 125 24.63 3.89 3.96
CA GLU A 125 24.78 2.59 3.29
C GLU A 125 25.64 1.63 4.12
N ALA A 126 26.75 2.10 4.70
CA ALA A 126 27.61 1.29 5.54
C ALA A 126 26.89 0.83 6.82
N LEU A 127 26.09 1.70 7.44
CA LEU A 127 25.27 1.35 8.61
C LEU A 127 24.20 0.32 8.26
N CYS A 128 23.50 0.49 7.14
CA CYS A 128 22.52 -0.49 6.65
C CYS A 128 23.17 -1.85 6.37
N CYS A 129 24.35 -1.86 5.76
CA CYS A 129 25.13 -3.08 5.50
C CYS A 129 25.52 -3.80 6.81
N VAL A 130 26.01 -3.06 7.81
CA VAL A 130 26.36 -3.63 9.13
C VAL A 130 25.12 -4.12 9.88
N ALA A 131 23.98 -3.45 9.72
CA ALA A 131 22.73 -3.83 10.34
C ALA A 131 21.99 -4.96 9.61
N GLU A 132 22.50 -5.43 8.46
CA GLU A 132 21.84 -6.39 7.56
C GLU A 132 20.43 -5.93 7.12
N ILE A 133 20.24 -4.61 6.98
CA ILE A 133 18.99 -4.00 6.54
C ILE A 133 19.15 -3.53 5.09
N GLU A 134 18.17 -3.87 4.25
CA GLU A 134 18.13 -3.42 2.85
C GLU A 134 17.91 -1.90 2.81
N CYS A 135 18.84 -1.16 2.20
CA CYS A 135 18.77 0.28 2.09
C CYS A 135 17.70 0.66 1.05
N SER A 136 16.79 1.58 1.38
CA SER A 136 15.64 1.94 0.52
C SER A 136 16.04 2.29 -0.93
N GLU A 137 15.22 1.92 -1.91
CA GLU A 137 15.44 2.21 -3.35
C GLU A 137 15.64 3.71 -3.65
N GLU A 138 15.11 4.59 -2.80
CA GLU A 138 15.25 6.05 -2.87
C GLU A 138 16.71 6.52 -2.64
N VAL A 139 17.47 5.83 -1.79
CA VAL A 139 18.91 6.09 -1.59
C VAL A 139 19.70 5.72 -2.85
N GLY A 140 19.35 4.59 -3.47
CA GLY A 140 19.96 4.14 -4.73
C GLY A 140 19.68 5.09 -5.91
N THR A 141 18.49 5.68 -5.98
CA THR A 141 18.13 6.67 -7.02
C THR A 141 18.77 8.04 -6.80
N LEU A 142 19.00 8.47 -5.56
CA LEU A 142 19.73 9.70 -5.25
C LEU A 142 21.20 9.67 -5.69
N LYS A 143 21.82 8.48 -5.71
CA LYS A 143 23.18 8.25 -6.23
C LYS A 143 23.26 8.30 -7.76
N LYS A 144 22.21 7.81 -8.44
CA LYS A 144 22.12 7.77 -9.92
C LYS A 144 21.81 9.13 -10.57
N ARG A 145 21.31 10.10 -9.80
CA ARG A 145 20.96 11.46 -10.27
C ARG A 145 22.10 12.48 -10.11
N GLN A 146 23.31 12.02 -9.78
CA GLN A 146 24.55 12.79 -9.74
C GLN A 146 25.45 12.36 -10.89
#